data_AF-A0A8H2VHW2-F1
#
_entry.id   AF-A0A8H2VHW2-F1
#
_cell.length_a   1.000
_cell.length_b   1.000
_cell.length_c   1.000
_cell.angle_alpha   90.00
_cell.angle_beta   90.00
_cell.angle_gamma   90.00
#
_symmetry.space_group_name_H-M   'P 1'
#
loop_
_entity.id
_entity.type
_entity.pdbx_description
1 polymer ?
#
loop_
_entity_poly.entity_id
_entity_poly.type
_entity_poly.pdbx_seq_one_letter_code
_entity_poly.pdbx_strand_id
1 'polypeptide(L)'
;MDTEKITKYIEENISGDAMGAISLFIAVATMFIWNYVSRKADDNLGKKKPLTMDEKPVALNPTEQLENIYLRYENEFKNRIAKIMELYSPDDDKDIYERNYCNEMLLKLLIELDGVDLLNLEGEKRKQLRQRRKDIIKIIQNELVNLDSLK
;
A
#
# COMPACT_ATOMS: atom_id res chain seq x y z
N MET A 1 23.63 -2.74 12.12
CA MET A 1 22.76 -3.90 12.42
C MET A 1 23.64 -5.11 12.24
N ASP A 2 24.13 -5.69 13.34
CA ASP A 2 25.13 -6.78 13.29
C ASP A 2 24.48 -8.04 12.75
N THR A 3 24.77 -8.35 11.50
CA THR A 3 24.25 -9.50 10.75
C THR A 3 24.55 -10.83 11.45
N GLU A 4 25.64 -10.89 12.22
CA GLU A 4 26.06 -12.07 12.98
C GLU A 4 25.11 -12.44 14.12
N LYS A 5 24.43 -11.47 14.73
CA LYS A 5 23.44 -11.76 15.80
C LYS A 5 22.16 -12.36 15.24
N ILE A 6 21.80 -11.95 14.02
CA ILE A 6 20.59 -12.40 13.35
C ILE A 6 20.76 -13.83 12.85
N THR A 7 21.91 -14.16 12.25
CA THR A 7 22.22 -15.54 11.81
C THR A 7 22.26 -16.51 12.98
N LYS A 8 22.88 -16.13 14.10
CA LYS A 8 22.97 -17.01 15.29
C LYS A 8 21.59 -17.30 15.91
N TYR A 9 20.69 -16.31 15.95
CA TYR A 9 19.33 -16.51 16.45
C TYR A 9 18.50 -17.45 15.59
N ILE A 10 18.76 -17.46 14.27
CA ILE A 10 18.07 -18.33 13.30
C ILE A 10 18.59 -19.77 13.40
N GLU A 11 19.89 -19.96 13.60
CA GLU A 11 20.49 -21.29 13.77
C GLU A 11 19.98 -22.01 15.03
N GLU A 12 19.77 -21.29 16.13
CA GLU A 12 19.35 -21.87 17.41
C GLU A 12 17.85 -22.19 17.48
N ASN A 13 17.00 -21.63 16.61
CA ASN A 13 15.53 -21.70 16.74
C ASN A 13 14.80 -22.41 15.59
N ILE A 14 15.50 -22.93 14.57
CA ILE A 14 14.85 -23.47 13.36
C ILE A 14 15.41 -24.85 13.00
N SER A 15 14.54 -25.84 12.79
CA SER A 15 14.92 -27.20 12.37
C SER A 15 15.55 -27.19 10.97
N GLY A 16 16.53 -28.08 10.75
CA GLY A 16 17.43 -28.05 9.59
C GLY A 16 16.77 -28.00 8.21
N ASP A 17 15.54 -28.50 8.06
CA ASP A 17 14.80 -28.45 6.78
C ASP A 17 14.15 -27.08 6.50
N ALA A 18 13.89 -26.27 7.53
CA ALA A 18 13.28 -24.94 7.39
C ALA A 18 14.31 -23.81 7.15
N MET A 19 15.60 -24.06 7.40
CA MET A 19 16.66 -23.07 7.15
C MET A 19 16.85 -22.76 5.66
N GLY A 20 16.72 -23.75 4.79
CA GLY A 20 16.93 -23.59 3.35
C GLY A 20 15.90 -22.67 2.70
N ALA A 21 14.62 -22.80 3.06
CA ALA A 21 13.55 -21.97 2.51
C ALA A 21 13.61 -20.53 3.03
N ILE A 22 13.85 -20.33 4.34
CA ILE A 22 13.87 -18.99 4.95
C ILE A 22 15.09 -18.18 4.47
N SER A 23 16.25 -18.82 4.28
CA SER A 23 17.44 -18.19 3.70
C SER A 23 17.18 -17.64 2.29
N LEU A 24 16.48 -18.41 1.45
CA LEU A 24 16.14 -18.02 0.08
C LEU A 24 15.21 -16.79 0.07
N PHE A 25 14.18 -16.76 0.91
CA PHE A 25 13.24 -15.63 0.97
C PHE A 25 13.91 -14.33 1.45
N ILE A 26 14.84 -14.40 2.40
CA ILE A 26 15.58 -13.22 2.88
C ILE A 26 16.56 -12.72 1.82
N ALA A 27 17.25 -13.62 1.10
CA ALA A 27 18.14 -13.24 0.00
C ALA A 27 17.38 -12.55 -1.14
N VAL A 28 16.18 -13.03 -1.47
CA VAL A 28 15.30 -12.40 -2.47
C VAL A 28 14.81 -11.04 -1.97
N ALA A 29 14.32 -10.94 -0.74
CA ALA A 29 13.85 -9.67 -0.17
C ALA A 29 14.97 -8.61 -0.11
N THR A 30 16.20 -9.00 0.25
CA THR A 30 17.36 -8.09 0.27
C THR A 30 17.81 -7.67 -1.12
N MET A 31 17.77 -8.55 -2.14
CA MET A 31 18.03 -8.19 -3.54
C MET A 31 16.99 -7.19 -4.10
N PHE A 32 15.71 -7.34 -3.75
CA PHE A 32 14.66 -6.40 -4.19
C PHE A 32 14.81 -5.02 -3.52
N ILE A 33 15.21 -4.96 -2.25
CA ILE A 33 15.49 -3.69 -1.56
C ILE A 33 16.73 -3.01 -2.18
N TRP A 34 17.78 -3.76 -2.52
CA TRP A 34 18.98 -3.20 -3.16
C TRP A 34 18.69 -2.67 -4.57
N ASN A 35 17.89 -3.37 -5.37
CA ASN A 35 17.51 -2.93 -6.71
C ASN A 35 16.60 -1.68 -6.70
N TYR A 36 15.81 -1.48 -5.64
CA TYR A 36 14.99 -0.28 -5.46
C TYR A 36 15.82 0.93 -4.98
N VAL A 37 16.83 0.71 -4.13
CA VAL A 37 17.71 1.77 -3.60
C VAL A 37 18.80 2.19 -4.59
N SER A 38 19.35 1.26 -5.39
CA SER A 38 20.42 1.57 -6.36
C SER A 38 19.97 2.34 -7.60
N ARG A 39 18.67 2.54 -7.84
CA ARG A 39 18.18 3.31 -9.00
C ARG A 39 18.08 4.82 -8.78
N LYS A 40 18.59 5.35 -7.67
CA LYS A 40 18.56 6.80 -7.37
C LYS A 40 19.93 7.39 -7.05
N ALA A 41 20.97 6.91 -7.74
CA ALA A 41 22.32 7.42 -7.60
C ALA A 41 23.03 7.52 -8.96
N ASP A 42 22.47 8.31 -9.88
CA ASP A 42 23.32 9.11 -10.77
C ASP A 42 22.50 10.26 -11.34
N ASP A 43 22.63 11.43 -10.73
CA ASP A 43 22.52 12.71 -11.45
C ASP A 43 23.06 13.86 -10.57
N ASN A 44 24.18 14.40 -11.03
CA ASN A 44 24.69 15.76 -10.84
C ASN A 44 25.33 16.14 -9.49
N LEU A 45 26.67 16.10 -9.50
CA LEU A 45 27.57 16.91 -8.67
C LEU A 45 27.27 18.41 -8.84
N GLY A 46 26.72 19.03 -7.80
CA GLY A 46 26.55 20.48 -7.72
C GLY A 46 26.24 20.96 -6.31
N LYS A 47 27.28 21.38 -5.58
CA LYS A 47 27.26 21.99 -4.23
C LYS A 47 25.94 22.67 -3.85
N LYS A 48 25.30 22.27 -2.75
CA LYS A 48 24.49 23.15 -1.87
C LYS A 48 24.12 22.51 -0.52
N LYS A 49 24.57 23.20 0.54
CA LYS A 49 24.17 23.30 1.98
C LYS A 49 23.60 22.07 2.73
N PRO A 50 23.94 21.91 4.03
CA PRO A 50 23.44 20.81 4.85
C PRO A 50 21.92 20.90 5.00
N LEU A 51 21.22 19.84 4.57
CA LEU A 51 19.80 19.64 4.82
C LEU A 51 19.59 19.42 6.32
N THR A 52 18.97 20.40 6.97
CA THR A 52 18.27 20.20 8.24
C THR A 52 17.09 19.28 7.96
N MET A 53 17.28 17.97 8.18
CA MET A 53 16.19 17.02 8.26
C MET A 53 15.56 17.14 9.65
N ASP A 54 14.43 17.85 9.72
CA ASP A 54 13.38 17.64 10.72
C ASP A 54 12.12 18.37 10.27
N GLU A 55 11.61 18.00 9.09
CA GLU A 55 10.25 18.38 8.71
C GLU A 55 9.36 17.16 8.98
N LYS A 56 8.73 17.17 10.17
CA LYS A 56 7.65 16.24 10.53
C LYS A 56 6.65 16.22 9.36
N PRO A 57 6.21 15.04 8.87
CA PRO A 57 5.28 14.98 7.74
C PRO A 57 4.08 15.87 8.04
N VAL A 58 3.84 16.84 7.17
CA VAL A 58 2.73 17.78 7.29
C VAL A 58 1.45 16.96 7.34
N ALA A 59 0.71 17.07 8.44
CA ALA A 59 -0.59 16.41 8.55
C ALA A 59 -1.49 17.02 7.47
N LEU A 60 -1.80 16.22 6.44
CA LEU A 60 -2.69 16.62 5.36
C LEU A 60 -4.03 17.07 5.95
N ASN A 61 -4.61 18.12 5.39
CA ASN A 61 -5.94 18.53 5.80
C ASN A 61 -6.99 17.47 5.39
N PRO A 62 -8.19 17.43 6.00
CA PRO A 62 -9.16 16.37 5.72
C PRO A 62 -9.58 16.28 4.25
N THR A 63 -9.60 17.40 3.53
CA THR A 63 -9.88 17.41 2.08
C THR A 63 -8.79 16.68 1.31
N GLU A 64 -7.53 17.02 1.56
CA GLU A 64 -6.37 16.39 0.93
C GLU A 64 -6.28 14.90 1.28
N GLN A 65 -6.65 14.52 2.51
CA GLN A 65 -6.71 13.10 2.89
C GLN A 65 -7.72 12.34 2.04
N LEU A 66 -8.96 12.83 1.91
CA LEU A 66 -9.98 12.19 1.08
C LEU A 66 -9.56 12.08 -0.37
N GLU A 67 -9.02 13.17 -0.95
CA GLU A 67 -8.62 13.16 -2.35
C GLU A 67 -7.36 12.32 -2.59
N ASN A 68 -6.42 12.24 -1.65
CA ASN A 68 -5.27 11.35 -1.76
C ASN A 68 -5.72 9.88 -1.78
N ILE A 69 -6.62 9.50 -0.87
CA ILE A 69 -7.19 8.15 -0.84
C ILE A 69 -7.91 7.83 -2.16
N TYR A 70 -8.71 8.77 -2.67
CA TYR A 70 -9.39 8.61 -3.95
C TYR A 70 -8.40 8.49 -5.13
N LEU A 71 -7.33 9.28 -5.15
CA LEU A 71 -6.29 9.20 -6.18
C LEU A 71 -5.55 7.87 -6.16
N ARG A 72 -5.27 7.31 -4.97
CA ARG A 72 -4.69 5.96 -4.85
C ARG A 72 -5.62 4.92 -5.47
N TYR A 73 -6.92 5.00 -5.17
CA TYR A 73 -7.92 4.15 -5.82
C TYR A 73 -7.88 4.28 -7.36
N GLU A 74 -8.00 5.50 -7.88
CA GLU A 74 -8.06 5.75 -9.32
C GLU A 74 -6.79 5.31 -10.05
N ASN A 75 -5.61 5.60 -9.49
CA ASN A 75 -4.34 5.38 -10.16
C ASN A 75 -3.82 3.95 -10.00
N GLU A 76 -4.02 3.34 -8.83
CA GLU A 76 -3.41 2.04 -8.51
C GLU A 76 -4.37 0.88 -8.74
N PHE A 77 -5.65 1.04 -8.42
CA PHE A 77 -6.57 -0.10 -8.29
C PHE A 77 -7.63 -0.16 -9.37
N LYS A 78 -8.23 0.97 -9.78
CA LYS A 78 -9.33 1.00 -10.75
C LYS A 78 -9.06 0.21 -12.03
N ASN A 79 -7.93 0.48 -12.69
CA ASN A 79 -7.57 -0.22 -13.93
C ASN A 79 -7.17 -1.68 -13.70
N ARG A 80 -6.55 -1.99 -12.56
CA ARG A 80 -6.22 -3.38 -12.20
C ARG A 80 -7.49 -4.20 -12.00
N ILE A 81 -8.46 -3.65 -11.27
CA ILE A 81 -9.76 -4.27 -11.03
C ILE A 81 -10.51 -4.49 -12.33
N ALA A 82 -10.61 -3.47 -13.19
CA ALA A 82 -11.24 -3.63 -14.50
C ALA A 82 -10.61 -4.79 -15.30
N LYS A 83 -9.28 -4.89 -15.27
CA LYS A 83 -8.56 -5.97 -15.96
C LYS A 83 -8.81 -7.35 -15.34
N ILE A 84 -8.92 -7.44 -14.01
CA ILE A 84 -9.31 -8.67 -13.32
C ILE A 84 -10.73 -9.06 -13.76
N MET A 85 -11.69 -8.13 -13.73
CA MET A 85 -13.08 -8.40 -14.12
C MET A 85 -13.22 -8.94 -15.55
N GLU A 86 -12.31 -8.58 -16.46
CA GLU A 86 -12.32 -9.04 -17.86
C GLU A 86 -11.63 -10.39 -18.07
N LEU A 87 -10.55 -10.67 -17.33
CA LEU A 87 -9.62 -11.75 -17.65
C LEU A 87 -9.54 -12.86 -16.58
N TYR A 88 -10.23 -12.69 -15.46
CA TYR A 88 -10.13 -13.58 -14.31
C TYR A 88 -10.42 -15.04 -14.64
N SER A 89 -9.47 -15.91 -14.28
CA SER A 89 -9.65 -17.36 -14.27
C SER A 89 -9.62 -17.91 -12.84
N PRO A 90 -10.65 -18.65 -12.39
CA PRO A 90 -10.65 -19.27 -11.06
C PRO A 90 -9.68 -20.46 -10.94
N ASP A 91 -9.11 -20.92 -12.06
CA ASP A 91 -8.12 -22.01 -12.09
C ASP A 91 -6.67 -21.47 -12.10
N ASP A 92 -6.47 -20.15 -12.19
CA ASP A 92 -5.15 -19.52 -12.14
C ASP A 92 -4.89 -18.93 -10.75
N ASP A 93 -3.94 -19.53 -10.02
CA ASP A 93 -3.49 -19.06 -8.70
C ASP A 93 -3.07 -17.58 -8.71
N LYS A 94 -2.51 -17.10 -9.82
CA LYS A 94 -2.09 -15.72 -9.97
C LYS A 94 -3.28 -14.76 -10.00
N ASP A 95 -4.34 -15.13 -10.69
CA ASP A 95 -5.56 -14.32 -10.76
C ASP A 95 -6.29 -14.31 -9.43
N ILE A 96 -6.36 -15.45 -8.74
CA ILE A 96 -6.88 -15.55 -7.37
C ILE A 96 -6.09 -14.63 -6.43
N TYR A 97 -4.76 -14.68 -6.50
CA TYR A 97 -3.89 -13.84 -5.68
C TYR A 97 -4.14 -12.35 -5.96
N GLU A 98 -4.18 -11.96 -7.23
CA GLU A 98 -4.34 -10.56 -7.63
C GLU A 98 -5.71 -10.01 -7.21
N ARG A 99 -6.79 -10.79 -7.36
CA ARG A 99 -8.13 -10.47 -6.85
C ARG A 99 -8.10 -10.24 -5.33
N ASN A 100 -7.54 -11.20 -4.58
CA ASN A 100 -7.45 -11.11 -3.11
C ASN A 100 -6.62 -9.90 -2.67
N TYR A 101 -5.50 -9.65 -3.36
CA TYR A 101 -4.66 -8.48 -3.11
C TYR A 101 -5.45 -7.18 -3.30
N CYS A 102 -6.20 -7.05 -4.41
CA CYS A 102 -7.02 -5.87 -4.66
C CYS A 102 -8.10 -5.71 -3.59
N ASN A 103 -8.80 -6.78 -3.21
CA ASN A 103 -9.78 -6.77 -2.12
C ASN A 103 -9.19 -6.22 -0.81
N GLU A 104 -8.06 -6.77 -0.36
CA GLU A 104 -7.39 -6.33 0.87
C GLU A 104 -6.94 -4.86 0.80
N MET A 105 -6.46 -4.42 -0.36
CA MET A 105 -6.05 -3.02 -0.53
C MET A 105 -7.23 -2.06 -0.53
N LEU A 106 -8.35 -2.42 -1.15
CA LEU A 106 -9.58 -1.62 -1.10
C LEU A 106 -10.14 -1.54 0.34
N LEU A 107 -10.10 -2.63 1.10
CA LEU A 107 -10.47 -2.62 2.53
C LEU A 107 -9.60 -1.66 3.35
N LYS A 108 -8.28 -1.63 3.10
CA LYS A 108 -7.38 -0.65 3.75
C LYS A 108 -7.76 0.79 3.43
N LEU A 109 -8.12 1.10 2.18
CA LEU A 109 -8.58 2.44 1.82
C LEU A 109 -9.88 2.81 2.55
N LEU A 110 -10.80 1.86 2.77
CA LEU A 110 -12.01 2.11 3.57
C LEU A 110 -11.68 2.46 5.02
N ILE A 111 -10.74 1.73 5.64
CA ILE A 111 -10.29 2.03 7.01
C ILE A 111 -9.65 3.42 7.08
N GLU A 112 -8.85 3.78 6.08
CA GLU A 112 -8.26 5.12 5.99
C GLU A 112 -9.33 6.22 5.86
N LEU A 113 -10.38 5.99 5.04
CA LEU A 113 -11.51 6.92 4.90
C LEU A 113 -12.27 7.11 6.21
N ASP A 114 -12.49 6.03 6.96
CA ASP A 114 -13.13 6.08 8.27
C ASP A 114 -12.29 6.86 9.30
N GLY A 115 -10.96 6.80 9.15
CA GLY A 115 -10.00 7.55 9.96
C GLY A 115 -9.96 9.06 9.69
N VAL A 116 -10.55 9.57 8.61
CA VAL A 116 -10.54 11.00 8.30
C VAL A 116 -11.43 11.78 9.29
N ASP A 117 -10.79 12.61 10.13
CA ASP A 117 -11.47 13.42 11.13
C ASP A 117 -12.12 14.67 10.51
N LEU A 118 -13.45 14.76 10.65
CA LEU A 118 -14.29 15.86 10.19
C LEU A 118 -15.00 16.58 11.36
N LEU A 119 -14.55 16.38 12.60
CA LEU A 119 -15.19 16.97 13.79
C LEU A 119 -14.90 18.46 13.92
N ASN A 120 -13.69 18.90 13.56
CA ASN A 120 -13.25 20.29 13.67
C ASN A 120 -13.76 21.21 12.54
N LEU A 121 -14.57 20.68 11.62
CA LEU A 121 -15.15 21.42 10.51
C LEU A 121 -16.60 21.79 10.81
N GLU A 122 -17.00 23.01 10.44
CA GLU A 122 -18.33 23.52 10.71
C GLU A 122 -19.11 23.84 9.43
N GLY A 123 -20.43 23.96 9.59
CA GLY A 123 -21.34 24.43 8.56
C GLY A 123 -21.28 23.62 7.26
N GLU A 124 -21.28 24.34 6.14
CA GLU A 124 -21.44 23.74 4.81
C GLU A 124 -20.22 22.92 4.38
N LYS A 125 -19.00 23.34 4.76
CA LYS A 125 -17.76 22.61 4.44
C LYS A 125 -17.77 21.19 5.03
N ARG A 126 -18.24 21.05 6.27
CA ARG A 126 -18.38 19.74 6.93
C ARG A 126 -19.34 18.83 6.17
N LYS A 127 -20.48 19.37 5.71
CA LYS A 127 -21.47 18.60 4.94
C LYS A 127 -20.91 18.13 3.61
N GLN A 128 -20.24 19.02 2.87
CA GLN A 128 -19.61 18.70 1.59
C GLN A 128 -18.57 17.58 1.74
N LEU A 129 -17.68 17.68 2.73
CA LEU A 129 -16.66 16.65 2.94
C LEU A 129 -17.23 15.33 3.45
N ARG A 130 -18.28 15.37 4.29
CA ARG A 130 -19.01 14.15 4.68
C ARG A 130 -19.66 13.47 3.48
N GLN A 131 -20.25 14.24 2.57
CA GLN A 131 -20.85 13.70 1.35
C GLN A 131 -19.76 13.11 0.45
N ARG A 132 -18.68 13.86 0.20
CA ARG A 132 -17.55 13.38 -0.59
C ARG A 132 -16.97 12.07 -0.05
N ARG A 133 -16.77 11.97 1.26
CA ARG A 133 -16.31 10.73 1.92
C ARG A 133 -17.28 9.57 1.65
N LYS A 134 -18.59 9.79 1.78
CA LYS A 134 -19.61 8.76 1.47
C LYS A 134 -19.55 8.32 0.01
N ASP A 135 -19.37 9.25 -0.91
CA ASP A 135 -19.31 8.96 -2.34
C ASP A 135 -18.09 8.08 -2.65
N ILE A 136 -16.92 8.40 -2.09
CA ILE A 136 -15.70 7.58 -2.25
C ILE A 136 -15.89 6.19 -1.65
N ILE A 137 -16.43 6.11 -0.42
CA ILE A 137 -16.73 4.83 0.23
C ILE A 137 -17.62 3.97 -0.66
N LYS A 138 -18.69 4.55 -1.24
CA LYS A 138 -19.62 3.83 -2.10
C LYS A 138 -18.95 3.30 -3.36
N ILE A 139 -18.06 4.08 -3.98
CA ILE A 139 -17.28 3.63 -5.14
C ILE A 139 -16.46 2.39 -4.77
N ILE A 140 -15.66 2.48 -3.70
CA ILE A 140 -14.79 1.38 -3.27
C ILE A 140 -15.58 0.14 -2.86
N GLN A 141 -16.71 0.32 -2.15
CA GLN A 141 -17.58 -0.78 -1.76
C GLN A 141 -18.21 -1.49 -2.96
N ASN A 142 -18.59 -0.76 -4.01
CA ASN A 142 -19.09 -1.37 -5.23
C ASN A 142 -18.01 -2.23 -5.90
N GLU A 143 -16.76 -1.78 -5.95
CA GLU A 143 -15.68 -2.58 -6.53
C GLU A 143 -15.36 -3.82 -5.70
N LEU A 144 -15.42 -3.74 -4.37
CA LEU A 144 -15.31 -4.92 -3.50
C LEU A 144 -16.40 -5.95 -3.82
N VAL A 145 -17.66 -5.51 -4.00
CA VAL A 145 -18.76 -6.39 -4.41
C VAL A 145 -18.49 -7.03 -5.77
N ASN A 146 -17.94 -6.27 -6.73
CA ASN A 146 -17.58 -6.78 -8.05
C ASN A 146 -16.51 -7.88 -7.94
N LEU A 147 -15.43 -7.63 -7.20
CA LEU A 147 -14.35 -8.61 -7.00
C LEU A 147 -14.84 -9.86 -6.24
N ASP A 148 -15.67 -9.69 -5.21
CA ASP A 148 -16.27 -10.79 -4.44
C ASP A 148 -17.26 -11.64 -5.24
N SER A 149 -17.74 -11.13 -6.38
CA SER A 149 -18.59 -11.89 -7.29
C SER A 149 -17.81 -12.90 -8.15
N LEU A 150 -16.50 -12.71 -8.30
CA LEU A 150 -15.58 -13.59 -9.05
C LEU A 150 -15.16 -14.83 -8.25
N LYS A 151 -16.07 -15.40 -7.45
CA LYS A 151 -15.79 -16.56 -6.58
C LYS A 151 -15.58 -17.84 -7.35
#